data_AF-A0A838PGS0-F1
#
_entry.id   AF-A0A838PGS0-F1
#
_cell.length_a   1.000
_cell.length_b   1.000
_cell.length_c   1.000
_cell.angle_alpha   90.00
_cell.angle_beta   90.00
_cell.angle_gamma   90.00
#
_symmetry.space_group_name_H-M   'P 1'
#
loop_
_entity.id
_entity.type
_entity.pdbx_description
1 polymer ?
#
loop_
_entity_poly.entity_id
_entity_poly.type
_entity_poly.pdbx_seq_one_letter_code
_entity_poly.pdbx_strand_id
1 'polypeptide(L)'
;RTASLGGQLYYCRQCDQQRYSYHSCKNRHCPKCQNDQANDWLEAQQTLLLPVAHFLVTFTLPAELRALARSNQKTIYNLLFRTSAAALQQLALDPRFVGARLGMVGVLHTWTRQLLYHPHVHYIVTRGGLTADGRWRSSRPDFLVPVKPSPESSAPSYVTR
;
A
#
# COMPACT_ATOMS: atom_id res chain seq x y z
N ARG A 1 -0.69 17.37 -21.78
CA ARG A 1 -0.24 18.59 -22.49
C ARG A 1 -0.20 18.29 -23.99
N THR A 2 -1.09 18.88 -24.80
CA THR A 2 -1.29 18.62 -26.25
C THR A 2 -1.53 19.93 -27.00
N ALA A 3 -1.17 19.99 -28.28
CA ALA A 3 -1.34 21.19 -29.11
C ALA A 3 -2.79 21.67 -29.22
N SER A 4 -3.76 20.74 -29.20
CA SER A 4 -5.19 21.04 -29.27
C SER A 4 -5.72 21.93 -28.15
N LEU A 5 -5.02 22.03 -27.02
CA LEU A 5 -5.44 22.84 -25.87
C LEU A 5 -4.71 24.19 -25.79
N GLY A 6 -3.97 24.55 -26.84
CA GLY A 6 -3.11 25.73 -26.87
C GLY A 6 -1.86 25.58 -26.00
N GLY A 7 -1.11 26.68 -25.86
CA GLY A 7 0.13 26.70 -25.11
C GLY A 7 0.69 28.10 -24.90
N GLN A 8 1.83 28.14 -24.21
CA GLN A 8 2.58 29.35 -23.85
C GLN A 8 3.98 29.24 -24.44
N LEU A 9 4.49 30.33 -25.01
CA LEU A 9 5.88 30.44 -25.45
C LEU A 9 6.67 31.18 -24.38
N TYR A 10 7.63 30.50 -23.77
CA TYR A 10 8.60 31.11 -22.87
C TYR A 10 9.83 31.50 -23.66
N TYR A 11 10.34 32.70 -23.43
CA TYR A 11 11.56 33.21 -24.06
C TYR A 11 12.55 33.67 -22.98
N CYS A 12 13.78 33.19 -23.08
CA CYS A 12 14.87 33.57 -22.18
C CYS A 12 15.71 34.69 -22.81
N ARG A 13 15.77 35.86 -22.17
CA ARG A 13 16.55 37.01 -22.65
C ARG A 13 18.06 36.87 -22.50
N GLN A 14 18.55 35.89 -21.74
CA GLN A 14 19.99 35.68 -21.51
C GLN A 14 20.64 34.73 -22.52
N CYS A 15 19.89 33.78 -23.07
CA CYS A 15 20.43 32.78 -23.99
C CYS A 15 19.61 32.64 -25.29
N ASP A 16 18.66 33.55 -25.51
CA ASP A 16 17.74 33.61 -26.67
C ASP A 16 16.93 32.33 -26.94
N GLN A 17 16.90 31.40 -26.00
CA GLN A 17 16.15 30.16 -26.16
C GLN A 17 14.65 30.38 -26.00
N GLN A 18 13.90 29.70 -26.86
CA GLN A 18 12.44 29.63 -26.82
C GLN A 18 11.98 28.22 -26.42
N ARG A 19 11.03 28.14 -25.49
CA ARG A 19 10.40 26.89 -25.06
C ARG A 19 8.89 27.00 -25.17
N TYR A 20 8.29 26.20 -26.04
CA TYR A 20 6.83 26.08 -26.12
C TYR A 20 6.31 25.05 -25.12
N SER A 21 5.26 25.38 -24.37
CA SER A 21 4.62 24.48 -23.40
C SER A 21 3.11 24.44 -23.62
N TYR A 22 2.57 23.26 -23.90
CA TYR A 22 1.13 23.08 -24.07
C TYR A 22 0.37 23.11 -22.74
N HIS A 23 -0.86 23.63 -22.77
CA HIS A 23 -1.74 23.67 -21.60
C HIS A 23 -2.11 22.27 -21.08
N SER A 24 -2.42 22.21 -19.77
CA SER A 24 -2.98 21.03 -19.11
C SER A 24 -4.45 20.87 -19.48
N CYS A 25 -4.91 19.62 -19.63
CA CYS A 25 -6.34 19.32 -19.78
C CYS A 25 -7.13 19.46 -18.46
N LYS A 26 -6.43 19.63 -17.33
CA LYS A 26 -6.99 19.70 -15.96
C LYS A 26 -7.89 18.52 -15.56
N ASN A 27 -7.94 17.45 -16.37
CA ASN A 27 -8.68 16.25 -16.06
C ASN A 27 -7.91 15.43 -15.02
N ARG A 28 -8.56 15.15 -13.88
CA ARG A 28 -8.00 14.39 -12.75
C ARG A 28 -7.53 12.97 -13.14
N HIS A 29 -8.06 12.41 -14.22
CA HIS A 29 -7.71 11.08 -14.72
C HIS A 29 -6.64 11.11 -15.82
N CYS A 30 -6.12 12.29 -16.21
CA CYS A 30 -5.10 12.38 -17.24
C CYS A 30 -3.70 12.12 -16.65
N PRO A 31 -3.05 10.98 -16.98
CA PRO A 31 -1.74 10.65 -16.44
C PRO A 31 -0.64 11.61 -16.90
N LYS A 32 -0.84 12.30 -18.04
CA LYS A 32 0.13 13.28 -18.57
C LYS A 32 0.08 14.64 -17.88
N CYS A 33 -1.07 15.02 -17.30
CA CYS A 33 -1.28 16.37 -16.79
C CYS A 33 -1.18 16.48 -15.27
N GLN A 34 -1.46 15.39 -14.55
CA GLN A 34 -1.44 15.34 -13.09
C GLN A 34 -0.19 14.64 -12.54
N ASN A 35 0.74 14.22 -13.39
CA ASN A 35 1.91 13.44 -12.95
C ASN A 35 2.78 14.21 -11.95
N ASP A 36 3.01 15.51 -12.20
CA ASP A 36 3.84 16.35 -11.33
C ASP A 36 3.24 16.41 -9.91
N GLN A 37 1.95 16.73 -9.78
CA GLN A 37 1.23 16.73 -8.50
C GLN A 37 1.21 15.35 -7.83
N ALA A 38 1.07 14.27 -8.62
CA ALA A 38 1.11 12.92 -8.10
C ALA A 38 2.50 12.55 -7.55
N ASN A 39 3.57 13.00 -8.21
CA ASN A 39 4.94 12.81 -7.77
C ASN A 39 5.24 13.62 -6.50
N ASP A 40 4.84 14.90 -6.44
CA ASP A 40 5.02 15.73 -5.24
C ASP A 40 4.30 15.10 -4.03
N TRP A 41 3.08 14.60 -4.24
CA TRP A 41 2.34 13.88 -3.22
C TRP A 41 3.06 12.59 -2.79
N LEU A 42 3.56 11.81 -3.76
CA LEU A 42 4.29 10.58 -3.49
C LEU A 42 5.56 10.83 -2.68
N GLU A 43 6.34 11.85 -3.03
CA GLU A 43 7.54 12.24 -2.30
C GLU A 43 7.21 12.64 -0.86
N ALA A 44 6.14 13.43 -0.67
CA ALA A 44 5.64 13.77 0.66
C ALA A 44 5.15 12.54 1.45
N GLN A 45 4.64 11.48 0.81
CA GLN A 45 4.31 10.24 1.52
C GLN A 45 5.55 9.41 1.86
N GLN A 46 6.56 9.41 0.99
CA GLN A 46 7.80 8.66 1.20
C GLN A 46 8.58 9.18 2.41
N THR A 47 8.52 10.48 2.70
CA THR A 47 9.17 11.07 3.89
C THR A 47 8.53 10.62 5.21
N LEU A 48 7.29 10.12 5.17
CA LEU A 48 6.59 9.57 6.34
C LEU A 48 6.99 8.12 6.63
N LEU A 49 7.66 7.45 5.69
CA LEU A 49 8.10 6.07 5.86
C LEU A 49 9.38 6.02 6.69
N LEU A 50 9.46 4.99 7.55
CA LEU A 50 10.71 4.67 8.21
C LEU A 50 11.77 4.29 7.17
N PRO A 51 13.06 4.66 7.35
CA PRO A 51 14.14 4.36 6.40
C PRO A 51 14.58 2.89 6.48
N VAL A 52 13.62 1.99 6.28
CA VAL A 52 13.78 0.53 6.28
C VAL A 52 13.13 -0.04 5.03
N ALA A 53 13.52 -1.24 4.63
CA ALA A 53 12.79 -1.94 3.57
C ALA A 53 11.38 -2.32 4.05
N HIS A 54 10.47 -2.54 3.11
CA HIS A 54 9.08 -2.89 3.40
C HIS A 54 8.65 -4.10 2.59
N PHE A 55 7.68 -4.84 3.12
CA PHE A 55 6.94 -5.88 2.39
C PHE A 55 5.52 -5.39 2.09
N LEU A 56 4.96 -5.90 0.99
CA LEU A 56 3.54 -5.82 0.71
C LEU A 56 2.88 -7.14 1.15
N VAL A 57 1.90 -7.06 2.04
CA VAL A 57 1.15 -8.25 2.51
C VAL A 57 -0.32 -8.06 2.20
N THR A 58 -0.95 -9.03 1.55
CA THR A 58 -2.35 -8.91 1.12
C THR A 58 -3.23 -9.94 1.82
N PHE A 59 -4.27 -9.45 2.48
CA PHE A 59 -5.31 -10.28 3.09
C PHE A 59 -6.58 -10.17 2.27
N THR A 60 -7.03 -11.28 1.68
CA THR A 60 -8.22 -11.31 0.84
C THR A 60 -9.38 -11.92 1.60
N LEU A 61 -10.55 -11.28 1.55
CA LEU A 61 -11.76 -11.82 2.13
C LEU A 61 -12.21 -13.08 1.34
N PRO A 62 -12.44 -14.22 2.01
CA PRO A 62 -12.98 -15.43 1.40
C PRO A 62 -14.25 -15.17 0.60
N ALA A 63 -14.44 -15.91 -0.50
CA ALA A 63 -15.53 -15.66 -1.44
C ALA A 63 -16.91 -15.82 -0.80
N GLU A 64 -17.03 -16.79 0.10
CA GLU A 64 -18.20 -17.17 0.86
C GLU A 64 -18.69 -16.02 1.75
N LEU A 65 -17.77 -15.17 2.23
CA LEU A 65 -18.09 -14.04 3.10
C LEU A 65 -18.42 -12.75 2.32
N ARG A 66 -18.23 -12.73 0.99
CA ARG A 66 -18.41 -11.50 0.20
C ARG A 66 -19.85 -11.01 0.21
N ALA A 67 -20.83 -11.90 0.07
CA ALA A 67 -22.24 -11.51 0.13
C ALA A 67 -22.57 -10.84 1.49
N LEU A 68 -22.12 -11.44 2.59
CA LEU A 68 -22.28 -10.88 3.93
C LEU A 68 -21.58 -9.52 4.08
N ALA A 69 -20.35 -9.41 3.59
CA ALA A 69 -19.57 -8.18 3.60
C ALA A 69 -20.26 -7.07 2.82
N ARG A 70 -20.87 -7.40 1.68
CA ARG A 70 -21.54 -6.41 0.83
C ARG A 70 -22.69 -5.72 1.56
N SER A 71 -23.44 -6.47 2.37
CA SER A 71 -24.56 -5.97 3.16
C SER A 71 -24.14 -5.37 4.52
N ASN A 72 -22.95 -5.70 5.03
CA ASN A 72 -22.49 -5.31 6.37
C ASN A 72 -21.09 -4.66 6.35
N GLN A 73 -20.87 -3.77 5.39
CA GLN A 73 -19.54 -3.26 5.04
C GLN A 73 -18.75 -2.70 6.22
N LYS A 74 -19.36 -1.80 7.01
CA LYS A 74 -18.69 -1.18 8.16
C LYS A 74 -18.20 -2.25 9.15
N THR A 75 -19.05 -3.19 9.51
CA THR A 75 -18.72 -4.25 10.49
C THR A 75 -17.67 -5.19 9.92
N ILE A 76 -17.89 -5.72 8.72
CA ILE A 76 -17.02 -6.76 8.14
C ILE A 76 -15.66 -6.20 7.75
N TYR A 77 -15.58 -4.99 7.20
CA TYR A 77 -14.28 -4.39 6.86
C TYR A 77 -13.48 -4.01 8.11
N ASN A 78 -14.14 -3.50 9.16
CA ASN A 78 -13.46 -3.27 10.44
C ASN A 78 -12.92 -4.57 11.03
N LEU A 79 -13.70 -5.66 10.95
CA LEU A 79 -13.23 -6.98 11.36
C LEU A 79 -12.08 -7.46 10.50
N LEU A 80 -12.14 -7.31 9.17
CA LEU A 80 -11.07 -7.68 8.25
C LEU A 80 -9.76 -6.97 8.63
N PHE A 81 -9.78 -5.64 8.86
CA PHE A 81 -8.59 -4.90 9.30
C PHE A 81 -8.06 -5.39 10.65
N ARG A 82 -8.93 -5.54 11.66
CA ARG A 82 -8.49 -5.94 13.00
C ARG A 82 -7.92 -7.35 13.02
N THR A 83 -8.59 -8.29 12.37
CA THR A 83 -8.21 -9.70 12.37
C THR A 83 -6.95 -9.96 11.55
N SER A 84 -6.84 -9.36 10.36
CA SER A 84 -5.62 -9.50 9.54
C SER A 84 -4.39 -8.85 10.18
N ALA A 85 -4.53 -7.65 10.75
CA ALA A 85 -3.44 -7.01 11.48
C ALA A 85 -3.03 -7.83 12.71
N ALA A 86 -3.99 -8.34 13.50
CA ALA A 86 -3.71 -9.16 14.67
C ALA A 86 -3.01 -10.47 14.29
N ALA A 87 -3.48 -11.17 13.25
CA ALA A 87 -2.88 -12.40 12.77
C ALA A 87 -1.43 -12.18 12.30
N LEU A 88 -1.17 -11.11 11.54
CA LEU A 88 0.19 -10.80 11.09
C LEU A 88 1.11 -10.45 12.26
N GLN A 89 0.64 -9.64 13.22
CA GLN A 89 1.41 -9.28 14.41
C GLN A 89 1.69 -10.49 15.29
N GLN A 90 0.73 -11.40 15.46
CA GLN A 90 0.92 -12.63 16.24
C GLN A 90 2.04 -13.48 15.64
N LEU A 91 2.05 -13.69 14.32
CA LEU A 91 3.15 -14.38 13.66
C LEU A 91 4.46 -13.60 13.83
N ALA A 92 4.45 -12.30 13.59
CA ALA A 92 5.68 -11.50 13.70
C ALA A 92 6.28 -11.46 15.10
N LEU A 93 5.48 -11.59 16.15
CA LEU A 93 5.95 -11.66 17.54
C LEU A 93 6.60 -13.00 17.90
N ASP A 94 6.41 -14.05 17.09
CA ASP A 94 7.08 -15.32 17.29
C ASP A 94 8.60 -15.17 17.05
N PRO A 95 9.46 -15.51 18.03
CA PRO A 95 10.91 -15.43 17.88
C PRO A 95 11.47 -16.26 16.71
N ARG A 96 10.78 -17.31 16.28
CA ARG A 96 11.14 -18.13 15.10
C ARG A 96 11.05 -17.37 13.78
N PHE A 97 10.27 -16.29 13.76
CA PHE A 97 10.08 -15.40 12.62
C PHE A 97 10.76 -14.05 12.88
N VAL A 98 10.01 -12.98 13.16
CA VAL A 98 10.56 -11.64 13.38
C VAL A 98 10.77 -11.34 14.86
N GLY A 99 10.07 -12.00 15.78
CA GLY A 99 10.03 -11.74 17.23
C GLY A 99 10.05 -10.28 17.66
N ALA A 100 9.33 -9.45 16.92
CA ALA A 100 9.20 -8.01 17.18
C ALA A 100 7.88 -7.48 16.61
N ARG A 101 7.38 -6.38 17.15
CA ARG A 101 6.14 -5.75 16.71
C ARG A 101 6.39 -4.94 15.45
N LEU A 102 5.68 -5.27 14.37
CA LEU A 102 5.85 -4.63 13.07
C LEU A 102 5.21 -3.23 13.02
N GLY A 103 5.77 -2.35 12.19
CA GLY A 103 5.06 -1.19 11.67
C GLY A 103 4.19 -1.61 10.49
N MET A 104 2.92 -1.16 10.46
CA MET A 104 1.94 -1.56 9.45
C MET A 104 1.05 -0.39 9.06
N VAL A 105 0.87 -0.17 7.76
CA VAL A 105 -0.15 0.72 7.19
C VAL A 105 -1.02 -0.08 6.24
N GLY A 106 -2.33 -0.12 6.50
CA GLY A 106 -3.28 -0.91 5.74
C GLY A 106 -4.19 -0.06 4.85
N VAL A 107 -4.41 -0.51 3.61
CA VAL A 107 -5.34 0.10 2.64
C VAL A 107 -6.35 -0.93 2.18
N LEU A 108 -7.64 -0.59 2.27
CA LEU A 108 -8.73 -1.45 1.81
C LEU A 108 -9.03 -1.20 0.33
N HIS A 109 -9.05 -2.28 -0.45
CA HIS A 109 -9.58 -2.32 -1.80
C HIS A 109 -10.79 -3.24 -1.85
N THR A 110 -11.88 -2.78 -2.47
CA THR A 110 -13.15 -3.54 -2.51
C THR A 110 -13.47 -4.15 -3.86
N TRP A 111 -12.68 -3.85 -4.89
CA TRP A 111 -12.94 -4.25 -6.27
C TRP A 111 -11.66 -4.70 -6.96
N THR A 112 -11.79 -5.67 -7.87
CA THR A 112 -10.73 -6.00 -8.83
C THR A 112 -10.68 -4.95 -9.94
N ARG A 113 -9.64 -5.03 -10.80
CA ARG A 113 -9.55 -4.23 -12.03
C ARG A 113 -10.74 -4.44 -12.98
N GLN A 114 -11.38 -5.61 -12.94
CA GLN A 114 -12.57 -5.94 -13.73
C GLN A 114 -13.88 -5.52 -13.04
N LEU A 115 -13.81 -4.72 -11.96
CA LEU A 115 -14.97 -4.29 -11.16
C LEU A 115 -15.77 -5.45 -10.55
N LEU A 116 -15.13 -6.60 -10.34
CA LEU A 116 -15.69 -7.68 -9.52
C LEU A 116 -15.48 -7.36 -8.05
N TYR A 117 -16.52 -7.52 -7.25
CA TYR A 117 -16.46 -7.26 -5.81
C TYR A 117 -15.53 -8.25 -5.13
N HIS A 118 -14.43 -7.73 -4.56
CA HIS A 118 -13.31 -8.52 -4.06
C HIS A 118 -12.61 -7.75 -2.92
N PRO A 119 -13.19 -7.74 -1.70
CA PRO A 119 -12.57 -7.05 -0.56
C PRO A 119 -11.22 -7.67 -0.19
N HIS A 120 -10.18 -6.84 -0.16
CA HIS A 120 -8.85 -7.21 0.30
C HIS A 120 -8.14 -6.01 0.93
N VAL A 121 -7.26 -6.27 1.90
CA VAL A 121 -6.42 -5.25 2.53
C VAL A 121 -4.99 -5.47 2.07
N HIS A 122 -4.37 -4.42 1.55
CA HIS A 122 -2.93 -4.37 1.33
C HIS A 122 -2.27 -3.69 2.52
N TYR A 123 -1.28 -4.34 3.10
CA TYR A 123 -0.41 -3.77 4.12
C TYR A 123 0.95 -3.46 3.55
N ILE A 124 1.41 -2.22 3.76
CA ILE A 124 2.83 -1.90 3.74
C ILE A 124 3.37 -2.18 5.13
N VAL A 125 4.33 -3.09 5.22
CA VAL A 125 4.83 -3.64 6.48
C VAL A 125 6.33 -3.43 6.55
N THR A 126 6.83 -2.95 7.68
CA THR A 126 8.28 -2.77 7.87
C THR A 126 9.03 -4.11 7.86
N ARG A 127 10.23 -4.15 7.26
CA ARG A 127 11.13 -5.33 7.27
C ARG A 127 11.83 -5.50 8.61
N GLY A 128 11.03 -5.75 9.64
CA GLY A 128 11.46 -5.76 11.03
C GLY A 128 10.48 -5.01 11.92
N GLY A 129 10.78 -4.97 13.21
CA GLY A 129 9.92 -4.37 14.20
C GLY A 129 10.65 -3.95 15.45
N LEU A 130 9.88 -3.42 16.41
CA LEU A 130 10.36 -3.07 17.73
C LEU A 130 10.09 -4.20 18.72
N THR A 131 11.13 -4.62 19.43
CA THR A 131 11.02 -5.52 20.57
C THR A 131 10.38 -4.81 21.77
N ALA A 132 10.02 -5.57 22.81
CA ALA A 132 9.39 -5.02 24.02
C ALA A 132 10.28 -4.00 24.76
N ASP A 133 11.60 -4.17 24.68
CA ASP A 133 12.62 -3.25 25.21
C ASP A 133 12.95 -2.09 24.25
N GLY A 134 12.17 -1.90 23.18
CA GLY A 134 12.29 -0.77 22.26
C GLY A 134 13.45 -0.86 21.27
N ARG A 135 14.09 -2.03 21.13
CA ARG A 135 15.18 -2.22 20.16
C ARG A 135 14.63 -2.63 18.81
N TRP A 136 15.30 -2.17 17.75
CA TRP A 136 14.98 -2.59 16.40
C TRP A 136 15.47 -4.02 16.14
N ARG A 137 14.63 -4.83 15.52
CA ARG A 137 14.96 -6.18 15.07
C ARG A 137 14.52 -6.36 13.63
N SER A 138 15.48 -6.50 12.73
CA SER A 138 15.24 -6.73 11.30
C SER A 138 14.73 -8.16 11.06
N SER A 139 13.83 -8.31 10.10
CA SER A 139 13.48 -9.64 9.57
C SER A 139 14.57 -10.12 8.59
N ARG A 140 14.42 -11.36 8.11
CA ARG A 140 15.23 -11.84 6.97
C ARG A 140 14.87 -11.04 5.71
N PRO A 141 15.81 -10.86 4.76
CA PRO A 141 15.60 -10.04 3.56
C PRO A 141 14.36 -10.44 2.73
N ASP A 142 14.18 -11.74 2.53
CA ASP A 142 13.15 -12.30 1.64
C ASP A 142 12.09 -13.11 2.41
N PHE A 143 12.04 -12.94 3.73
CA PHE A 143 11.12 -13.70 4.58
C PHE A 143 10.67 -12.89 5.79
N LEU A 144 9.35 -12.68 5.88
CA LEU A 144 8.70 -12.03 7.01
C LEU A 144 8.08 -13.06 7.96
N VAL A 145 7.09 -13.81 7.46
CA VAL A 145 6.32 -14.84 8.19
C VAL A 145 5.90 -15.93 7.20
N PRO A 146 5.54 -17.14 7.66
CA PRO A 146 5.01 -18.17 6.77
C PRO A 146 3.65 -17.79 6.18
N VAL A 147 3.44 -18.16 4.91
CA VAL A 147 2.21 -17.94 4.13
C VAL A 147 1.06 -18.82 4.60
N LYS A 148 1.39 -20.06 4.97
CA LYS A 148 0.50 -21.02 5.62
C LYS A 148 1.03 -21.21 7.03
N PRO A 149 0.29 -20.76 8.04
CA PRO A 149 0.72 -20.94 9.41
C PRO A 149 0.44 -22.42 9.79
N SER A 150 1.18 -22.99 10.76
CA SER A 150 1.08 -24.43 11.05
C SER A 150 -0.34 -24.80 11.52
N PRO A 151 -0.78 -26.07 11.44
CA PRO A 151 -2.11 -26.48 11.88
C PRO A 151 -2.42 -26.15 13.36
N GLU A 152 -1.40 -25.89 14.17
CA GLU A 152 -1.53 -25.48 15.58
C GLU A 152 -1.82 -23.97 15.75
N SER A 153 -1.71 -23.19 14.67
CA SER A 153 -1.95 -21.76 14.69
C SER A 153 -3.32 -21.43 14.08
N SER A 154 -4.13 -20.68 14.82
CA SER A 154 -5.46 -20.22 14.40
C SER A 154 -5.45 -19.14 13.32
N ALA A 155 -4.30 -18.87 12.70
CA ALA A 155 -4.15 -17.84 11.69
C ALA A 155 -4.65 -18.36 10.33
N PRO A 156 -5.51 -17.62 9.61
CA PRO A 156 -5.93 -18.04 8.28
C PRO A 156 -4.74 -17.98 7.29
N SER A 157 -4.80 -18.79 6.23
CA SER A 157 -3.76 -18.84 5.20
C SER A 157 -3.81 -17.59 4.32
N TYR A 158 -2.69 -16.87 4.15
CA TYR A 158 -2.66 -15.64 3.33
C TYR A 158 -1.42 -15.59 2.44
N VAL A 159 -1.67 -15.47 1.14
CA VAL A 159 -0.69 -15.47 0.04
C VAL A 159 0.16 -14.19 0.05
N THR A 160 1.49 -14.34 0.14
CA THR A 160 2.45 -13.30 -0.23
C THR A 160 2.76 -13.39 -1.74
N ARG A 161 2.79 -12.23 -2.40
CA ARG A 161 3.64 -11.98 -3.57
C ARG A 161 4.44 -10.73 -3.27
#